data_AF-A0A2E6YHY8-F1
#
_entry.id   AF-A0A2E6YHY8-F1
#
_cell.length_a   1.000
_cell.length_b   1.000
_cell.length_c   1.000
_cell.angle_alpha   90.00
_cell.angle_beta   90.00
_cell.angle_gamma   90.00
#
_symmetry.space_group_name_H-M   'P 1'
#
loop_
_entity.id
_entity.type
_entity.pdbx_description
1 polymer ?
#
loop_
_entity_poly.entity_id
_entity_poly.type
_entity_poly.pdbx_seq_one_letter_code
_entity_poly.pdbx_strand_id
1 'polypeptide(L)'
;MRNPKFPLLLILKEKHDDIHYTVLSKEGLHKAALKIIEDRLDPKYGYYQRVCRFNSFEDFFENHSGISFEDFNKKLESIGEMKDKVKWQDSNIFMSEYVQEIEKSYKSAKKADLTIDMADKALEEEDGDAAWVVLLKRRHHQYENIEILNPTIYK
;
A
#
# COMPACT_ATOMS: atom_id res chain seq x y z
N MET A 1 -9.69 6.52 20.62
CA MET A 1 -8.74 7.59 20.21
C MET A 1 -9.22 8.91 20.82
N ARG A 2 -8.32 9.80 21.30
CA ARG A 2 -8.72 11.11 21.82
C ARG A 2 -9.27 11.97 20.67
N ASN A 3 -10.41 12.64 20.87
CA ASN A 3 -10.97 13.56 19.87
C ASN A 3 -9.95 14.68 19.55
N PRO A 4 -9.62 14.91 18.27
CA PRO A 4 -8.71 15.99 17.92
C PRO A 4 -9.35 17.34 18.25
N LYS A 5 -8.56 18.26 18.84
CA LYS A 5 -8.99 19.65 19.09
C LYS A 5 -8.73 20.47 17.83
N PHE A 6 -9.79 20.97 17.21
CA PHE A 6 -9.74 21.83 16.03
C PHE A 6 -9.27 23.25 16.40
N PRO A 7 -8.65 23.99 15.45
CA PRO A 7 -8.45 23.64 14.04
C PRO A 7 -7.30 22.67 13.81
N LEU A 8 -7.29 22.03 12.63
CA LEU A 8 -6.20 21.18 12.16
C LEU A 8 -5.73 21.71 10.79
N LEU A 9 -4.41 21.74 10.57
CA LEU A 9 -3.86 21.77 9.21
C LEU A 9 -3.54 20.35 8.82
N LEU A 10 -4.09 19.85 7.71
CA LEU A 10 -3.69 18.59 7.09
C LEU A 10 -2.73 18.93 5.96
N ILE A 11 -1.48 18.50 6.10
CA ILE A 11 -0.46 18.64 5.06
C ILE A 11 -0.33 17.29 4.37
N LEU A 12 -0.44 17.28 3.04
CA LEU A 12 -0.16 16.13 2.20
C LEU A 12 1.15 16.41 1.48
N LYS A 13 2.23 15.85 2.01
CA LYS A 13 3.57 16.01 1.44
C LYS A 13 3.77 15.07 0.26
N GLU A 14 4.04 15.64 -0.92
CA GLU A 14 4.42 14.90 -2.12
C GLU A 14 5.92 15.07 -2.41
N LYS A 15 6.43 14.31 -3.38
CA LYS A 15 7.83 14.43 -3.81
C LYS A 15 8.15 15.82 -4.40
N HIS A 16 7.15 16.51 -4.93
CA HIS A 16 7.33 17.74 -5.71
C HIS A 16 6.57 18.95 -5.16
N ASP A 17 5.59 18.77 -4.28
CA ASP A 17 4.81 19.86 -3.67
C ASP A 17 4.15 19.40 -2.36
N ASP A 18 3.70 20.36 -1.55
CA ASP A 18 2.93 20.13 -0.33
C ASP A 18 1.52 20.69 -0.48
N ILE A 19 0.50 19.83 -0.42
CA ILE A 19 -0.90 20.25 -0.48
C ILE A 19 -1.43 20.49 0.93
N HIS A 20 -2.04 21.65 1.14
CA HIS A 20 -2.48 22.10 2.46
C HIS A 20 -4.00 22.19 2.54
N TYR A 21 -4.60 21.52 3.52
CA TYR A 21 -6.03 21.58 3.80
C TYR A 21 -6.26 22.19 5.18
N THR A 22 -6.99 23.30 5.22
CA THR A 22 -7.43 23.92 6.48
C THR A 22 -8.70 23.25 6.96
N VAL A 23 -8.64 22.62 8.14
CA VAL A 23 -9.74 21.84 8.70
C VAL A 23 -10.23 22.47 10.00
N LEU A 24 -11.41 23.08 9.95
CA LEU A 24 -11.99 23.82 11.09
C LEU A 24 -12.95 22.97 11.94
N SER A 25 -13.37 21.81 11.45
CA SER A 25 -14.34 20.94 12.11
C SER A 25 -14.14 19.47 11.74
N LYS A 26 -14.81 18.56 12.44
CA LYS A 26 -14.83 17.13 12.10
C LYS A 26 -15.37 16.91 10.68
N GLU A 27 -16.42 17.63 10.31
CA GLU A 27 -16.98 17.57 8.96
C GLU A 27 -15.99 18.07 7.90
N GLY A 28 -15.21 19.12 8.21
CA GLY A 28 -14.13 19.58 7.35
C GLY A 28 -13.03 18.53 7.18
N LEU A 29 -12.74 17.75 8.22
CA LEU A 29 -11.78 16.65 8.16
C LEU A 29 -12.27 15.55 7.22
N HIS A 30 -13.55 15.18 7.34
CA HIS A 30 -14.20 14.16 6.52
C HIS A 30 -14.17 14.56 5.04
N LYS A 31 -14.57 15.80 4.73
CA LYS A 31 -14.54 16.36 3.37
C LYS A 31 -13.13 16.38 2.80
N ALA A 32 -12.14 16.81 3.58
CA ALA A 32 -10.74 16.79 3.16
C ALA A 32 -10.25 15.35 2.90
N ALA A 33 -10.60 14.41 3.78
CA ALA A 33 -10.18 13.01 3.65
C ALA A 33 -10.74 12.35 2.38
N LEU A 34 -12.04 12.52 2.12
CA LEU A 34 -12.68 12.04 0.90
C LEU A 34 -12.05 12.67 -0.34
N LYS A 35 -11.81 13.99 -0.31
CA LYS A 35 -11.23 14.70 -1.45
C LYS A 35 -9.82 14.21 -1.78
N ILE A 36 -8.97 14.02 -0.77
CA ILE A 36 -7.61 13.49 -0.97
C ILE A 36 -7.68 12.11 -1.62
N ILE A 37 -8.54 11.22 -1.12
CA ILE A 37 -8.69 9.88 -1.70
C ILE A 37 -9.17 9.94 -3.15
N GLU A 38 -10.17 10.78 -3.44
CA GLU A 38 -10.67 10.99 -4.81
C GLU A 38 -9.55 11.45 -5.75
N ASP A 39 -8.81 12.49 -5.37
CA ASP A 39 -7.69 13.02 -6.15
C ASP A 39 -6.59 11.96 -6.37
N ARG A 40 -6.39 11.11 -5.36
CA ARG A 40 -5.43 10.01 -5.45
C ARG A 40 -5.88 8.95 -6.43
N LEU A 41 -7.12 8.50 -6.37
CA LEU A 41 -7.61 7.46 -7.27
C LEU A 41 -7.83 7.94 -8.71
N ASP A 42 -7.72 9.25 -8.99
CA ASP A 42 -7.78 9.78 -10.34
C ASP A 42 -6.66 9.19 -11.21
N PRO A 43 -7.01 8.45 -12.28
CA PRO A 43 -6.02 7.86 -13.20
C PRO A 43 -5.05 8.88 -13.82
N LYS A 44 -5.44 10.16 -13.91
CA LYS A 44 -4.62 11.25 -14.46
C LYS A 44 -3.47 11.66 -13.55
N TYR A 45 -3.60 11.47 -12.24
CA TYR A 45 -2.54 11.83 -11.30
C TYR A 45 -1.39 10.81 -11.28
N GLY A 46 -1.55 9.64 -11.91
CA GLY A 46 -0.46 8.71 -12.23
C GLY A 46 0.22 8.02 -11.03
N TYR A 47 0.05 8.54 -9.81
CA TYR A 47 0.57 7.97 -8.57
C TYR A 47 -0.20 6.71 -8.12
N TYR A 48 -1.41 6.53 -8.63
CA TYR A 48 -2.34 5.47 -8.26
C TYR A 48 -2.91 4.84 -9.51
N GLN A 49 -2.14 3.96 -10.11
CA GLN A 49 -2.76 3.04 -11.03
C GLN A 49 -3.33 1.89 -10.19
N ARG A 50 -4.56 1.48 -10.49
CA ARG A 50 -5.15 0.21 -10.03
C ARG A 50 -4.41 -0.95 -10.70
N VAL A 51 -3.07 -0.99 -10.61
CA VAL A 51 -2.26 -2.01 -11.26
C VAL A 51 -2.25 -3.21 -10.35
N CYS A 52 -2.85 -4.26 -10.89
CA CYS A 52 -2.69 -5.62 -10.43
C CYS A 52 -3.50 -5.99 -9.19
N ARG A 53 -4.79 -6.22 -9.41
CA ARG A 53 -5.52 -7.24 -8.65
C ARG A 53 -4.96 -8.60 -9.06
N PHE A 54 -4.47 -9.34 -8.08
CA PHE A 54 -4.02 -10.72 -8.24
C PHE A 54 -4.94 -11.62 -7.42
N ASN A 55 -5.40 -12.75 -7.97
CA ASN A 55 -6.33 -13.61 -7.27
C ASN A 55 -5.63 -14.54 -6.27
N SER A 56 -4.35 -14.81 -6.48
CA SER A 56 -3.54 -15.76 -5.71
C SER A 56 -2.07 -15.31 -5.62
N PHE A 57 -1.28 -15.98 -4.76
CA PHE A 57 0.17 -15.74 -4.72
C PHE A 57 0.84 -16.28 -5.98
N GLU A 58 0.32 -17.37 -6.52
CA GLU A 58 0.75 -18.03 -7.73
C GLU A 58 0.60 -17.07 -8.92
N ASP A 59 -0.58 -16.46 -9.11
CA ASP A 59 -0.81 -15.44 -10.15
C ASP A 59 0.19 -14.28 -10.02
N PHE A 60 0.48 -13.83 -8.80
CA PHE A 60 1.46 -12.79 -8.54
C PHE A 60 2.88 -13.24 -8.91
N PHE A 61 3.26 -14.44 -8.48
CA PHE A 61 4.56 -15.04 -8.72
C PHE A 61 4.83 -15.19 -10.21
N GLU A 62 3.85 -15.69 -10.98
CA GLU A 62 3.98 -15.88 -12.42
C GLU A 62 4.15 -14.56 -13.16
N ASN A 63 3.32 -13.56 -12.82
CA ASN A 63 3.44 -12.22 -13.40
C ASN A 63 4.77 -11.54 -13.03
N HIS A 64 5.30 -11.78 -11.83
CA HIS A 64 6.53 -11.16 -11.35
C HIS A 64 7.79 -11.85 -11.91
N SER A 65 7.79 -13.17 -11.95
CA SER A 65 8.97 -13.99 -12.28
C SER A 65 9.04 -14.43 -13.74
N GLY A 66 7.92 -14.40 -14.46
CA GLY A 66 7.81 -14.88 -15.85
C GLY A 66 7.86 -16.41 -15.99
N ILE A 67 7.77 -17.16 -14.89
CA ILE A 67 7.70 -18.64 -14.88
C ILE A 67 6.51 -19.10 -14.03
N SER A 68 5.94 -20.26 -14.37
CA SER A 68 4.85 -20.81 -13.55
C SER A 68 5.35 -21.21 -12.15
N PHE A 69 4.50 -21.08 -11.13
CA PHE A 69 4.88 -21.52 -9.78
C PHE A 69 5.08 -23.05 -9.73
N GLU A 70 4.34 -23.78 -10.57
CA GLU A 70 4.49 -25.22 -10.74
C GLU A 70 5.86 -25.59 -11.33
N ASP A 71 6.30 -24.91 -12.40
CA ASP A 71 7.62 -25.17 -13.02
C ASP A 71 8.78 -24.78 -12.10
N PHE A 72 8.59 -23.75 -11.26
CA PHE A 72 9.52 -23.40 -10.21
C PHE A 72 9.69 -24.54 -9.19
N ASN A 73 8.57 -25.12 -8.72
CA ASN A 73 8.60 -26.25 -7.78
C ASN A 73 9.24 -27.50 -8.40
N LYS A 74 8.95 -27.81 -9.67
CA LYS A 74 9.61 -28.92 -10.38
C LYS A 74 11.12 -28.74 -10.47
N LYS A 75 11.60 -27.51 -10.72
CA LYS A 75 13.04 -27.21 -10.72
C LYS A 75 13.65 -27.40 -9.32
N LEU A 76 12.97 -26.96 -8.26
CA LEU A 76 13.41 -27.18 -6.88
C LEU A 76 13.54 -28.67 -6.54
N GLU A 77 12.55 -29.48 -6.90
CA GLU A 77 12.59 -30.93 -6.71
C GLU A 77 13.77 -31.56 -7.45
N SER A 78 14.02 -31.17 -8.69
CA SER A 78 15.16 -31.67 -9.48
C SER A 78 16.53 -31.29 -8.90
N ILE A 79 16.64 -30.12 -8.29
CA ILE A 79 17.83 -29.71 -7.53
C ILE A 79 17.95 -30.57 -6.28
N GLY A 80 16.82 -30.85 -5.63
CA GLY A 80 16.62 -31.79 -4.52
C GLY A 80 17.36 -33.12 -4.67
N GLU A 81 17.37 -33.65 -5.89
CA GLU A 81 17.95 -34.96 -6.24
C GLU A 81 19.46 -34.93 -6.55
N MET A 82 20.09 -33.75 -6.57
CA MET A 82 21.52 -33.62 -6.84
C MET A 82 22.37 -34.26 -5.73
N LYS A 83 23.33 -35.12 -6.13
CA LYS A 83 24.27 -35.79 -5.21
C LYS A 83 25.34 -34.86 -4.63
N ASP A 84 25.56 -33.69 -5.23
CA ASP A 84 26.53 -32.69 -4.78
C ASP A 84 25.91 -31.79 -3.70
N LYS A 85 26.17 -32.13 -2.43
CA LYS A 85 25.56 -31.48 -1.25
C LYS A 85 25.81 -29.98 -1.15
N VAL A 86 26.95 -29.48 -1.66
CA VAL A 86 27.31 -28.06 -1.53
C VAL A 86 26.47 -27.22 -2.49
N LYS A 87 26.42 -27.62 -3.77
CA LYS A 87 25.59 -26.95 -4.78
C LYS A 87 24.10 -27.01 -4.46
N TRP A 88 23.66 -28.10 -3.83
CA TRP A 88 22.29 -28.26 -3.34
C TRP A 88 21.95 -27.23 -2.24
N GLN A 89 22.84 -27.03 -1.27
CA GLN A 89 22.61 -26.07 -0.18
C GLN A 89 22.55 -24.63 -0.70
N ASP A 90 23.51 -24.23 -1.53
CA ASP A 90 23.55 -22.87 -2.08
C ASP A 90 22.33 -22.56 -2.96
N SER A 91 21.92 -23.52 -3.80
CA SER A 91 20.74 -23.37 -4.65
C SER A 91 19.44 -23.31 -3.84
N ASN A 92 19.31 -24.10 -2.79
CA ASN A 92 18.14 -24.07 -1.91
C ASN A 92 18.03 -22.78 -1.11
N ILE A 93 19.15 -22.26 -0.60
CA ILE A 93 19.18 -20.97 0.11
C ILE A 93 18.73 -19.85 -0.83
N PHE A 94 19.34 -19.75 -2.02
CA PHE A 94 18.99 -18.74 -3.01
C PHE A 94 17.50 -18.78 -3.39
N MET A 95 16.97 -19.97 -3.65
CA MET A 95 15.57 -20.12 -4.05
C MET A 95 14.60 -19.82 -2.91
N SER A 96 14.96 -20.16 -1.66
CA SER A 96 14.15 -19.82 -0.48
C SER A 96 14.11 -18.31 -0.24
N GLU A 97 15.25 -17.63 -0.35
CA GLU A 97 15.35 -16.17 -0.24
C GLU A 97 14.52 -15.48 -1.33
N TYR A 98 14.63 -15.94 -2.57
CA TYR A 98 13.86 -15.41 -3.69
C TYR A 98 12.34 -15.51 -3.48
N VAL A 99 11.83 -16.67 -3.01
CA VAL A 99 10.40 -16.84 -2.70
C VAL A 99 9.97 -15.92 -1.55
N GLN A 100 10.80 -15.78 -0.51
CA GLN A 100 10.49 -14.89 0.62
C GLN A 100 10.39 -13.42 0.18
N GLU A 101 11.26 -12.96 -0.72
CA GLU A 101 11.20 -11.61 -1.28
C GLU A 101 9.94 -11.37 -2.11
N ILE A 102 9.55 -12.33 -2.94
CA ILE A 102 8.30 -12.26 -3.71
C ILE A 102 7.09 -12.30 -2.78
N GLU A 103 7.09 -13.14 -1.74
CA GLU A 103 5.99 -13.23 -0.77
C GLU A 103 5.82 -11.91 0.01
N LYS A 104 6.93 -11.26 0.38
CA LYS A 104 6.92 -9.94 1.00
C LYS A 104 6.34 -8.89 0.06
N SER A 105 6.69 -8.94 -1.22
CA SER A 105 6.15 -8.07 -2.26
C SER A 105 4.65 -8.30 -2.47
N TYR A 106 4.21 -9.56 -2.53
CA TYR A 106 2.80 -9.94 -2.62
C TYR A 106 1.97 -9.45 -1.43
N LYS A 107 2.45 -9.65 -0.20
CA LYS A 107 1.79 -9.14 1.02
C LYS A 107 1.63 -7.61 0.99
N SER A 108 2.63 -6.92 0.46
CA SER A 108 2.63 -5.46 0.32
C SER A 108 1.62 -5.01 -0.74
N ALA A 109 1.59 -5.68 -1.90
CA ALA A 109 0.61 -5.44 -2.97
C ALA A 109 -0.83 -5.72 -2.49
N LYS A 110 -1.07 -6.83 -1.80
CA LYS A 110 -2.40 -7.19 -1.26
C LYS A 110 -2.89 -6.19 -0.21
N LYS A 111 -1.99 -5.67 0.62
CA LYS A 111 -2.33 -4.60 1.57
C LYS A 111 -2.68 -3.30 0.86
N ALA A 112 -1.99 -2.96 -0.22
CA ALA A 112 -2.30 -1.81 -1.04
C ALA A 112 -3.67 -1.96 -1.72
N ASP A 113 -3.97 -3.13 -2.29
CA ASP A 113 -5.25 -3.45 -2.93
C ASP A 113 -6.43 -3.36 -1.94
N LEU A 114 -6.30 -3.96 -0.75
CA LEU A 114 -7.30 -3.82 0.32
C LEU A 114 -7.53 -2.35 0.70
N THR A 115 -6.47 -1.54 0.66
CA THR A 115 -6.57 -0.10 0.94
C THR A 115 -7.30 0.64 -0.18
N ILE A 116 -7.17 0.20 -1.44
CA ILE A 116 -7.93 0.73 -2.59
C ILE A 116 -9.40 0.34 -2.48
N ASP A 117 -9.73 -0.92 -2.17
CA ASP A 117 -11.12 -1.35 -2.01
C ASP A 117 -11.82 -0.60 -0.85
N MET A 118 -11.11 -0.39 0.25
CA MET A 118 -11.62 0.45 1.35
C MET A 118 -11.82 1.90 0.91
N ALA A 119 -10.95 2.42 0.05
CA ALA A 119 -11.03 3.78 -0.47
C ALA A 119 -12.21 3.96 -1.42
N ASP A 120 -12.39 3.04 -2.37
CA ASP A 120 -13.53 3.00 -3.29
C ASP A 120 -14.84 2.97 -2.50
N LYS A 121 -14.95 2.07 -1.51
CA LYS A 121 -16.15 1.98 -0.67
C LYS A 121 -16.42 3.26 0.13
N ALA A 122 -15.38 3.87 0.70
CA ALA A 122 -15.52 5.12 1.44
C ALA A 122 -16.02 6.28 0.56
N LEU A 123 -15.60 6.33 -0.71
CA LEU A 123 -16.10 7.30 -1.68
C LEU A 123 -17.56 7.01 -2.07
N GLU A 124 -17.91 5.75 -2.35
CA GLU A 124 -19.27 5.35 -2.72
C GLU A 124 -20.29 5.64 -1.62
N GLU A 125 -19.91 5.43 -0.35
CA GLU A 125 -20.77 5.64 0.82
C GLU A 125 -20.67 7.07 1.40
N GLU A 126 -19.83 7.94 0.82
CA GLU A 126 -19.45 9.26 1.37
C GLU A 126 -19.01 9.19 2.86
N ASP A 127 -18.38 8.08 3.25
CA ASP A 127 -17.95 7.82 4.63
C ASP A 127 -16.59 8.47 4.92
N GLY A 128 -16.65 9.69 5.46
CA GLY A 128 -15.46 10.45 5.85
C GLY A 128 -14.65 9.83 6.99
N ASP A 129 -15.24 9.05 7.89
CA ASP A 129 -14.49 8.37 8.96
C ASP A 129 -13.70 7.19 8.35
N ALA A 130 -14.30 6.43 7.43
CA ALA A 130 -13.60 5.38 6.68
C ALA A 130 -12.47 5.94 5.80
N ALA A 131 -12.72 7.05 5.10
CA ALA A 131 -11.72 7.76 4.32
C ALA A 131 -10.53 8.19 5.18
N TRP A 132 -10.81 8.72 6.37
CA TRP A 132 -9.75 9.11 7.31
C TRP A 132 -8.90 7.91 7.78
N VAL A 133 -9.53 6.76 8.03
CA VAL A 133 -8.81 5.51 8.38
C VAL A 133 -7.92 5.04 7.24
N VAL A 134 -8.39 5.11 5.99
CA VAL A 134 -7.59 4.77 4.80
C VAL A 134 -6.33 5.64 4.73
N LEU A 135 -6.48 6.95 4.87
CA LEU A 135 -5.36 7.89 4.87
C LEU A 135 -4.34 7.63 5.98
N LEU A 136 -4.79 7.34 7.20
CA LEU A 136 -3.89 6.98 8.31
C LEU A 136 -3.11 5.69 8.05
N LYS A 137 -3.75 4.67 7.45
CA LYS A 137 -3.07 3.42 7.07
C LYS A 137 -1.99 3.66 6.01
N ARG A 138 -2.21 4.60 5.10
CA ARG A 138 -1.29 4.95 4.02
C ARG A 138 -0.09 5.78 4.50
N ARG A 139 -0.25 6.57 5.58
CA ARG A 139 0.85 7.34 6.18
C ARG A 139 2.10 6.53 6.48
N HIS A 140 1.94 5.28 6.90
CA HIS A 140 3.04 4.38 7.25
C HIS A 140 3.84 3.84 6.04
N HIS A 141 3.40 4.14 4.81
CA HIS A 141 3.95 3.55 3.59
C HIS A 141 4.69 4.55 2.68
N GLN A 142 5.19 5.66 3.24
CA GLN A 142 6.15 6.60 2.61
C GLN A 142 5.64 7.49 1.46
N TYR A 143 4.36 7.45 1.09
CA TYR A 143 3.83 8.29 0.00
C TYR A 143 3.12 9.56 0.47
N GLU A 144 2.64 9.59 1.72
CA GLU A 144 1.79 10.66 2.23
C GLU A 144 2.12 10.90 3.71
N ASN A 145 2.74 12.03 4.05
CA ASN A 145 2.93 12.37 5.46
C ASN A 145 1.83 13.33 5.89
N ILE A 146 0.82 12.80 6.58
CA ILE A 146 -0.26 13.59 7.16
C ILE A 146 0.22 14.17 8.48
N GLU A 147 0.54 15.45 8.46
CA GLU A 147 0.78 16.25 9.66
C GLU A 147 -0.52 16.93 10.07
N ILE A 148 -0.81 16.87 11.37
CA ILE A 148 -1.95 17.54 12.00
C ILE A 148 -1.35 18.65 12.86
N LEU A 149 -1.38 19.88 12.38
CA LEU A 149 -0.95 21.03 13.18
C LEU A 149 -2.17 21.64 13.88
N ASN A 150 -2.07 21.85 15.20
CA ASN A 150 -3.04 22.66 15.92
C ASN A 150 -2.56 24.12 15.90
N PRO A 151 -3.25 25.02 15.19
CA PRO A 151 -2.80 26.41 15.05
C PRO A 151 -2.89 27.21 16.35
N THR A 152 -3.56 26.72 17.40
CA THR A 152 -3.51 27.39 18.73
C THR A 152 -2.14 27.33 19.41
N ILE A 153 -1.20 26.53 18.89
CA ILE A 153 0.17 26.40 19.43
C ILE A 153 1.14 27.42 18.78
N TYR A 154 0.76 28.03 17.66
CA TYR A 154 1.55 29.10 17.03
C TYR A 154 0.96 30.46 17.41
N LYS A 155 1.33 30.96 18.58
CA LYS A 155 1.12 32.35 19.03
C LYS A 155 2.47 33.05 19.18
#